data_AF-A0A024VUY5-F1
#
_entry.id   AF-A0A024VUY5-F1
#
_cell.length_a   1.000
_cell.length_b   1.000
_cell.length_c   1.000
_cell.angle_alpha   90.00
_cell.angle_beta   90.00
_cell.angle_gamma   90.00
#
_symmetry.space_group_name_H-M   'P 1'
#
loop_
_entity.id
_entity.type
_entity.pdbx_description
1 polymer ?
#
loop_
_entity_poly.entity_id
_entity_poly.type
_entity_poly.pdbx_seq_one_letter_code
_entity_poly.pdbx_strand_id
1 'polypeptide(L)'
;MKLLHYCKVLLFSLPLNILAHSKNKPYITPRHTPNTTSRVLSECDINTSIYHNDPDMKSVKENFDRQTSQRFEEYNERMQEKRRKCKEQCDKDIQGIIVKDKMEKSLTEKVEKGCLMCGCGLGSVAGSIGLFGEVAINIWKPVALDAAITAALNANAVKIAEAANSAGIQAGKEFVIAGLEKLGVSILDNQSLVSYFTTTPYNTASVITTALYKQHYKICVYDPSRNLFSPFGDVNRHIGICNSVLKQTEAVSQSRKYISHIEGIEKTVQTMVSYAEVSAKAAAKTAEAANKLAIEEAQEKVMEATIYNWYTTIGYTILAILIIVLIMIIIYLILRYRRKKKMKKKAQYTKLLNE
;
A
#
# COMPACT_ATOMS: atom_id res chain seq x y z
N MET A 1 -28.65 -29.71 -1.44
CA MET A 1 -27.65 -30.58 -2.13
C MET A 1 -27.20 -30.05 -3.51
N LYS A 2 -27.16 -28.72 -3.75
CA LYS A 2 -26.63 -28.13 -5.00
C LYS A 2 -25.35 -27.30 -4.82
N LEU A 3 -25.00 -26.86 -3.59
CA LEU A 3 -23.72 -26.18 -3.31
C LEU A 3 -22.51 -27.14 -3.27
N LEU A 4 -22.71 -28.40 -2.85
CA LEU A 4 -21.63 -29.39 -2.76
C LEU A 4 -21.07 -29.82 -4.13
N HIS A 5 -21.86 -29.67 -5.20
CA HIS A 5 -21.40 -30.01 -6.55
C HIS A 5 -20.48 -28.95 -7.15
N TYR A 6 -20.59 -27.69 -6.73
CA TYR A 6 -19.74 -26.61 -7.24
C TYR A 6 -18.33 -26.66 -6.62
N CYS A 7 -18.22 -26.96 -5.32
CA CYS A 7 -16.92 -27.17 -4.66
C CYS A 7 -16.17 -28.41 -5.17
N LYS A 8 -16.88 -29.45 -5.61
CA LYS A 8 -16.26 -30.70 -6.10
C LYS A 8 -15.67 -30.54 -7.51
N VAL A 9 -16.19 -29.63 -8.34
CA VAL A 9 -15.62 -29.33 -9.67
C VAL A 9 -14.39 -28.42 -9.56
N LEU A 10 -14.37 -27.51 -8.57
CA LEU A 10 -13.23 -26.62 -8.31
C LEU A 10 -12.00 -27.34 -7.75
N LEU A 11 -12.17 -28.42 -6.98
CA LEU A 11 -11.05 -29.21 -6.44
C LEU A 11 -10.38 -30.12 -7.48
N PHE A 12 -11.03 -30.42 -8.60
CA PHE A 12 -10.47 -31.27 -9.67
C PHE A 12 -9.67 -30.51 -10.74
N SER A 13 -9.69 -29.18 -10.76
CA SER A 13 -8.88 -28.39 -11.69
C SER A 13 -7.47 -28.07 -11.16
N LEU A 14 -7.26 -28.13 -9.84
CA LEU A 14 -5.94 -27.89 -9.23
C LEU A 14 -4.88 -28.96 -9.51
N PRO A 15 -5.16 -30.27 -9.69
CA PRO A 15 -4.12 -31.26 -10.00
C PRO A 15 -3.67 -31.23 -11.48
N LEU A 16 -4.50 -30.73 -12.40
CA LEU A 16 -4.20 -30.79 -13.85
C LEU A 16 -3.21 -29.72 -14.33
N ASN A 17 -3.01 -28.64 -13.56
CA ASN A 17 -2.03 -27.61 -13.90
C ASN A 17 -0.59 -27.94 -13.47
N ILE A 18 -0.36 -29.08 -12.81
CA ILE A 18 1.00 -29.50 -12.40
C ILE A 18 1.60 -30.51 -13.41
N LEU A 19 0.79 -31.15 -14.27
CA LEU A 19 1.24 -32.20 -15.20
C LEU A 19 1.46 -31.75 -16.66
N ALA A 20 1.31 -30.47 -16.97
CA ALA A 20 1.42 -29.96 -18.35
C ALA A 20 2.75 -29.27 -18.68
N HIS A 21 3.80 -29.52 -17.89
CA HIS A 21 5.15 -29.03 -18.18
C HIS A 21 6.10 -30.20 -18.49
N SER A 22 6.01 -30.73 -19.71
CA SER A 22 7.15 -31.40 -20.34
C SER A 22 7.29 -30.94 -21.79
N LYS A 23 8.49 -30.43 -22.10
CA LYS A 23 8.90 -29.97 -23.42
C LYS A 23 9.12 -31.19 -24.31
N ASN A 24 8.55 -31.21 -25.52
CA ASN A 24 9.13 -31.86 -26.70
C ASN A 24 8.48 -31.33 -27.99
N LYS A 25 9.30 -30.74 -28.88
CA LYS A 25 8.99 -30.51 -30.30
C LYS A 25 9.08 -31.87 -31.03
N PRO A 26 8.36 -32.12 -32.15
CA PRO A 26 8.98 -31.80 -33.45
C PRO A 26 8.03 -31.57 -34.68
N TYR A 27 8.61 -30.82 -35.64
CA TYR A 27 8.43 -30.70 -37.10
C TYR A 27 7.10 -30.33 -37.80
N ILE A 28 7.31 -29.47 -38.80
CA ILE A 28 6.41 -28.86 -39.79
C ILE A 28 6.18 -29.80 -40.98
N THR A 29 4.99 -29.78 -41.58
CA THR A 29 4.83 -30.11 -43.01
C THR A 29 3.68 -29.31 -43.64
N PRO A 30 3.91 -28.54 -44.73
CA PRO A 30 2.87 -27.79 -45.41
C PRO A 30 2.38 -28.53 -46.68
N ARG A 31 1.07 -28.54 -46.94
CA ARG A 31 0.52 -28.78 -48.28
C ARG A 31 -0.58 -27.76 -48.57
N HIS A 32 -0.31 -26.90 -49.55
CA HIS A 32 -1.30 -26.06 -50.21
C HIS A 32 -2.05 -26.87 -51.28
N THR A 33 -3.35 -26.63 -51.40
CA THR A 33 -4.13 -26.88 -52.62
C THR A 33 -5.10 -25.70 -52.81
N PRO A 34 -4.82 -24.78 -53.74
CA PRO A 34 -5.78 -23.78 -54.19
C PRO A 34 -6.63 -24.36 -55.32
N ASN A 35 -7.94 -24.06 -55.37
CA ASN A 35 -8.74 -24.30 -56.57
C ASN A 35 -9.60 -23.07 -56.86
N THR A 36 -9.26 -22.40 -57.96
CA THR A 36 -9.90 -21.19 -58.49
C THR A 36 -10.59 -21.61 -59.77
N THR A 37 -11.93 -21.66 -59.80
CA THR A 37 -12.69 -21.89 -61.03
C THR A 37 -13.33 -20.59 -61.45
N SER A 38 -12.69 -19.92 -62.41
CA SER A 38 -13.23 -18.77 -63.14
C SER A 38 -14.32 -19.25 -64.10
N ARG A 39 -15.53 -18.71 -63.97
CA ARG A 39 -16.63 -18.88 -64.95
C ARG A 39 -16.56 -17.73 -65.94
N VAL A 40 -16.05 -17.99 -67.14
CA VAL A 40 -16.18 -17.08 -68.29
C VAL A 40 -17.20 -17.71 -69.24
N LEU A 41 -18.28 -16.97 -69.53
CA LEU A 41 -19.28 -17.34 -70.53
C LEU A 41 -18.69 -17.03 -71.91
N SER A 42 -18.61 -18.03 -72.79
CA SER A 42 -18.21 -17.89 -74.19
C SER A 42 -19.40 -17.34 -74.98
N GLU A 43 -19.26 -16.16 -75.56
CA GLU A 43 -20.17 -15.66 -76.60
C GLU A 43 -19.93 -16.50 -77.87
N CYS A 44 -21.00 -17.06 -78.45
CA CYS A 44 -20.96 -17.68 -79.77
C CYS A 44 -21.69 -16.77 -80.75
N ASP A 45 -21.07 -16.56 -81.92
CA ASP A 45 -21.57 -15.72 -83.00
C ASP A 45 -22.95 -16.16 -83.50
N ILE A 46 -23.88 -15.20 -83.57
CA ILE A 46 -25.25 -15.41 -84.05
C ILE A 46 -25.19 -15.65 -85.57
N ASN A 47 -25.30 -16.91 -85.97
CA ASN A 47 -25.53 -17.27 -87.36
C ASN A 47 -26.83 -16.60 -87.84
N THR A 48 -26.74 -15.65 -88.76
CA THR A 48 -27.89 -14.94 -89.31
C THR A 48 -28.75 -15.92 -90.11
N SER A 49 -29.89 -16.30 -89.54
CA SER A 49 -30.79 -17.27 -90.17
C SER A 49 -31.32 -16.73 -91.49
N ILE A 50 -31.28 -17.58 -92.52
CA ILE A 50 -31.59 -17.32 -93.95
C ILE A 50 -33.08 -16.95 -94.19
N TYR A 51 -33.91 -16.83 -93.14
CA TYR A 51 -35.37 -16.66 -93.20
C TYR A 51 -35.84 -15.20 -93.06
N HIS A 52 -35.00 -14.22 -93.38
CA HIS A 52 -35.28 -12.82 -93.06
C HIS A 52 -36.42 -12.19 -93.87
N ASN A 53 -36.78 -12.79 -95.02
CA ASN A 53 -37.80 -12.30 -95.97
C ASN A 53 -39.00 -13.24 -96.13
N ASP A 54 -39.12 -14.26 -95.28
CA ASP A 54 -40.31 -15.11 -95.24
C ASP A 54 -41.45 -14.34 -94.54
N PRO A 55 -42.61 -14.11 -95.21
CA PRO A 55 -43.71 -13.33 -94.66
C PRO A 55 -44.25 -13.92 -93.36
N ASP A 56 -44.25 -15.24 -93.21
CA ASP A 56 -44.74 -15.91 -92.01
C ASP A 56 -43.73 -15.73 -90.86
N MET A 57 -42.43 -15.88 -91.14
CA MET A 57 -41.38 -15.68 -90.14
C MET A 57 -41.29 -14.22 -89.67
N LYS A 58 -41.53 -13.26 -90.57
CA LYS A 58 -41.60 -11.84 -90.23
C LYS A 58 -42.77 -11.55 -89.28
N SER A 59 -43.94 -12.14 -89.52
CA SER A 59 -45.10 -11.99 -88.64
C SER A 59 -44.87 -12.57 -87.24
N VAL A 60 -44.18 -13.71 -87.14
CA VAL A 60 -43.81 -14.34 -85.87
C VAL A 60 -42.81 -13.46 -85.12
N LYS A 61 -41.77 -12.97 -85.80
CA LYS A 61 -40.79 -12.07 -85.22
C LYS A 61 -41.43 -10.78 -84.71
N GLU A 62 -42.27 -10.12 -85.50
CA GLU A 62 -42.97 -8.90 -85.08
C GLU A 62 -43.90 -9.16 -83.89
N ASN A 63 -44.56 -10.32 -83.82
CA ASN A 63 -45.34 -10.70 -82.64
C ASN A 63 -44.48 -10.96 -81.40
N PHE A 64 -43.33 -11.63 -81.56
CA PHE A 64 -42.38 -11.84 -80.47
C PHE A 64 -41.79 -10.51 -79.98
N ASP A 65 -41.37 -9.64 -80.89
CA ASP A 65 -40.83 -8.32 -80.56
C ASP A 65 -41.88 -7.46 -79.87
N ARG A 66 -43.14 -7.47 -80.35
CA ARG A 66 -44.26 -6.76 -79.71
C ARG A 66 -44.56 -7.29 -78.31
N GLN A 67 -44.63 -8.61 -78.13
CA GLN A 67 -44.86 -9.21 -76.81
C GLN A 67 -43.67 -8.97 -75.87
N THR A 68 -42.45 -9.04 -76.39
CA THR A 68 -41.22 -8.83 -75.62
C THR A 68 -41.12 -7.36 -75.19
N SER A 69 -41.43 -6.42 -76.07
CA SER A 69 -41.48 -4.98 -75.75
C SER A 69 -42.51 -4.68 -74.67
N GLN A 70 -43.73 -5.23 -74.77
CA GLN A 70 -44.76 -5.08 -73.72
C GLN A 70 -44.30 -5.65 -72.38
N ARG A 71 -43.68 -6.84 -72.35
CA ARG A 71 -43.14 -7.42 -71.12
C ARG A 71 -42.00 -6.59 -70.53
N PHE A 72 -41.17 -5.97 -71.36
CA PHE A 72 -40.10 -5.10 -70.91
C PHE A 72 -40.64 -3.81 -70.30
N GLU A 73 -41.69 -3.22 -70.88
CA GLU A 73 -42.36 -2.05 -70.33
C GLU A 73 -43.04 -2.37 -69.00
N GLU A 74 -43.81 -3.47 -68.92
CA GLU A 74 -44.41 -3.96 -67.66
C GLU A 74 -43.36 -4.33 -66.60
N TYR A 75 -42.21 -4.87 -67.01
CA TYR A 75 -41.10 -5.13 -66.10
C TYR A 75 -40.49 -3.83 -65.57
N ASN A 76 -40.24 -2.85 -66.44
CA ASN A 76 -39.69 -1.55 -66.06
C ASN A 76 -40.64 -0.79 -65.13
N GLU A 77 -41.94 -0.76 -65.40
CA GLU A 77 -42.94 -0.13 -64.54
C GLU A 77 -42.97 -0.78 -63.15
N ARG A 78 -43.02 -2.12 -63.09
CA ARG A 78 -42.93 -2.85 -61.79
C ARG A 78 -41.62 -2.58 -61.06
N MET A 79 -40.52 -2.45 -61.78
CA MET A 79 -39.21 -2.21 -61.18
C MET A 79 -39.11 -0.77 -60.65
N GLN A 80 -39.65 0.21 -61.37
CA GLN A 80 -39.77 1.60 -60.91
C GLN A 80 -40.67 1.71 -59.67
N GLU A 81 -41.82 1.03 -59.65
CA GLU A 81 -42.73 1.01 -58.50
C GLU A 81 -42.04 0.41 -57.26
N LYS A 82 -41.34 -0.72 -57.41
CA LYS A 82 -40.55 -1.33 -56.33
C LYS A 82 -39.44 -0.42 -55.82
N ARG A 83 -38.71 0.27 -56.72
CA ARG A 83 -37.69 1.26 -56.34
C ARG A 83 -38.29 2.43 -55.56
N ARG A 84 -39.44 2.95 -55.99
CA ARG A 84 -40.15 4.04 -55.30
C ARG A 84 -40.59 3.62 -53.90
N LYS A 85 -41.17 2.43 -53.75
CA LYS A 85 -41.55 1.86 -52.43
C LYS A 85 -40.35 1.68 -51.50
N CYS A 86 -39.20 1.21 -52.00
CA CYS A 86 -37.98 1.10 -51.20
C CYS A 86 -37.43 2.48 -50.79
N LYS A 87 -37.50 3.49 -51.67
CA LYS A 87 -37.06 4.85 -51.35
C LYS A 87 -37.93 5.49 -50.28
N GLU A 88 -39.26 5.39 -50.41
CA GLU A 88 -40.21 5.89 -49.41
C GLU A 88 -40.06 5.18 -48.06
N GLN A 89 -39.78 3.88 -48.04
CA GLN A 89 -39.52 3.14 -46.81
C GLN A 89 -38.20 3.58 -46.15
N CYS A 90 -37.14 3.77 -46.94
CA CYS A 90 -35.86 4.26 -46.44
C CYS A 90 -35.99 5.68 -45.85
N ASP A 91 -36.71 6.57 -46.53
CA ASP A 91 -36.93 7.94 -46.06
C ASP A 91 -37.75 7.96 -44.76
N LYS A 92 -38.75 7.09 -44.62
CA LYS A 92 -39.51 6.91 -43.36
C LYS A 92 -38.63 6.38 -42.23
N ASP A 93 -37.78 5.38 -42.49
CA ASP A 93 -36.88 4.81 -41.50
C ASP A 93 -35.82 5.84 -41.06
N ILE A 94 -35.28 6.63 -41.99
CA ILE A 94 -34.35 7.72 -41.71
C ILE A 94 -35.02 8.83 -40.87
N GLN A 95 -36.24 9.25 -41.22
CA GLN A 95 -36.98 10.22 -40.40
C GLN A 95 -37.28 9.67 -39.00
N GLY A 96 -37.60 8.38 -38.88
CA GLY A 96 -37.77 7.70 -37.60
C GLY A 96 -36.49 7.70 -36.75
N ILE A 97 -35.32 7.48 -37.36
CA ILE A 97 -34.02 7.54 -36.69
C ILE A 97 -33.70 8.98 -36.24
N ILE A 98 -33.93 9.98 -37.08
CA ILE A 98 -33.68 11.40 -36.75
C ILE A 98 -34.56 11.87 -35.58
N VAL A 99 -35.85 11.52 -35.59
CA VAL A 99 -36.77 11.87 -34.49
C VAL A 99 -36.37 11.18 -33.19
N LYS A 100 -35.96 9.90 -33.26
CA LYS A 100 -35.51 9.14 -32.11
C LYS A 100 -34.21 9.69 -31.51
N ASP A 101 -33.23 10.02 -32.35
CA ASP A 101 -31.97 10.64 -31.93
C ASP A 101 -32.21 12.02 -31.31
N LYS A 102 -33.14 12.81 -31.85
CA LYS A 102 -33.54 14.11 -31.28
C LYS A 102 -34.23 13.96 -29.91
N MET A 103 -35.05 12.92 -29.72
CA MET A 103 -35.67 12.62 -28.42
C MET A 103 -34.63 12.17 -27.39
N GLU A 104 -33.72 11.27 -27.76
CA GLU A 104 -32.64 10.79 -26.90
C GLU A 104 -31.72 11.94 -26.49
N LYS A 105 -31.35 12.82 -27.44
CA LYS A 105 -30.54 14.01 -27.17
C LYS A 105 -31.23 15.00 -26.22
N SER A 106 -32.55 15.18 -26.35
CA SER A 106 -33.34 16.03 -25.45
C SER A 106 -33.54 15.44 -24.04
N LEU A 107 -33.50 14.11 -23.91
CA LEU A 107 -33.56 13.43 -22.61
C LEU A 107 -32.19 13.50 -21.91
N THR A 108 -31.08 13.30 -22.63
CA THR A 108 -29.74 13.48 -22.06
C THR A 108 -29.50 14.92 -21.61
N GLU A 109 -29.91 15.92 -22.38
CA GLU A 109 -29.73 17.34 -22.03
C GLU A 109 -30.58 17.74 -20.79
N LYS A 110 -31.73 17.09 -20.58
CA LYS A 110 -32.55 17.26 -19.36
C LYS A 110 -31.99 16.52 -18.14
N VAL A 111 -31.40 15.34 -18.33
CA VAL A 111 -30.75 14.58 -17.25
C VAL A 111 -29.45 15.25 -16.81
N GLU A 112 -28.69 15.84 -17.73
CA GLU A 112 -27.44 16.55 -17.42
C GLU A 112 -27.70 17.86 -16.66
N LYS A 113 -28.78 18.61 -17.00
CA LYS A 113 -29.25 19.75 -16.19
C LYS A 113 -29.87 19.35 -14.85
N GLY A 114 -30.45 18.16 -14.74
CA GLY A 114 -31.02 17.63 -13.49
C GLY A 114 -29.98 17.06 -12.52
N CYS A 115 -28.87 16.52 -13.03
CA CYS A 115 -27.81 15.91 -12.21
C CYS A 115 -26.81 16.95 -11.65
N LEU A 116 -26.79 18.17 -12.19
CA LEU A 116 -26.05 19.31 -11.63
C LEU A 116 -26.81 20.07 -10.52
N MET A 117 -28.09 19.76 -10.29
CA MET A 117 -28.89 20.39 -9.21
C MET A 117 -29.40 19.41 -8.12
N CYS A 118 -28.99 18.14 -8.14
CA CYS A 118 -29.40 17.16 -7.14
C CYS A 118 -28.24 16.30 -6.62
N GLY A 119 -27.09 16.93 -6.37
CA GLY A 119 -25.96 16.33 -5.66
C GLY A 119 -26.14 16.23 -4.13
N CYS A 120 -27.38 16.35 -3.63
CA CYS A 120 -27.72 16.12 -2.23
C CYS A 120 -29.06 15.37 -2.15
N GLY A 121 -29.00 14.08 -1.84
CA GLY A 121 -30.14 13.30 -1.36
C GLY A 121 -30.79 12.42 -2.43
N LEU A 122 -30.25 11.20 -2.58
CA LEU A 122 -31.02 9.95 -2.69
C LEU A 122 -30.01 8.79 -2.69
N GLY A 123 -29.52 8.47 -1.49
CA GLY A 123 -28.98 7.15 -1.20
C GLY A 123 -30.10 6.09 -1.19
N SER A 124 -29.68 4.83 -1.19
CA SER A 124 -30.43 3.57 -1.37
C SER A 124 -30.67 3.26 -2.85
N VAL A 125 -29.93 2.35 -3.50
CA VAL A 125 -29.66 0.94 -3.15
C VAL A 125 -28.33 0.52 -3.78
N ALA A 126 -27.23 0.62 -3.02
CA ALA A 126 -25.95 -0.01 -3.34
C ALA A 126 -25.14 -0.38 -2.07
N GLY A 127 -25.78 -0.37 -0.90
CA GLY A 127 -25.14 -0.54 0.41
C GLY A 127 -25.34 -1.93 1.04
N SER A 128 -25.32 -3.02 0.26
CA SER A 128 -25.62 -4.36 0.80
C SER A 128 -24.55 -5.42 0.57
N ILE A 129 -23.36 -5.05 0.05
CA ILE A 129 -22.23 -5.99 -0.08
C ILE A 129 -21.00 -5.53 0.75
N GLY A 130 -21.01 -4.33 1.34
CA GLY A 130 -19.91 -3.83 2.19
C GLY A 130 -20.11 -3.94 3.70
N LEU A 131 -21.35 -4.06 4.20
CA LEU A 131 -21.62 -3.69 5.60
C LEU A 131 -21.36 -4.78 6.67
N PHE A 132 -21.01 -6.01 6.29
CA PHE A 132 -20.71 -7.07 7.26
C PHE A 132 -19.23 -7.46 7.35
N GLY A 133 -18.37 -6.96 6.45
CA GLY A 133 -16.92 -7.17 6.50
C GLY A 133 -16.17 -6.06 7.24
N GLU A 134 -16.64 -4.82 7.16
CA GLU A 134 -15.90 -3.65 7.66
C GLU A 134 -16.04 -3.44 9.18
N VAL A 135 -17.20 -3.78 9.76
CA VAL A 135 -17.48 -3.53 11.18
C VAL A 135 -16.76 -4.51 12.11
N ALA A 136 -16.56 -5.76 11.70
CA ALA A 136 -15.86 -6.75 12.52
C ALA A 136 -14.33 -6.58 12.49
N ILE A 137 -13.75 -6.22 11.34
CA ILE A 137 -12.29 -6.11 11.18
C ILE A 137 -11.73 -4.90 11.96
N ASN A 138 -12.44 -3.76 11.99
CA ASN A 138 -11.96 -2.56 12.68
C ASN A 138 -12.01 -2.64 14.21
N ILE A 139 -12.78 -3.57 14.78
CA ILE A 139 -12.80 -3.80 16.24
C ILE A 139 -11.67 -4.75 16.66
N TRP A 140 -11.33 -5.74 15.82
CA TRP A 140 -10.35 -6.77 16.17
C TRP A 140 -8.91 -6.32 15.92
N LYS A 141 -8.68 -5.45 14.92
CA LYS A 141 -7.35 -4.89 14.62
C LYS A 141 -6.68 -4.18 15.81
N PRO A 142 -7.32 -3.22 16.50
CA PRO A 142 -6.69 -2.55 17.64
C PRO A 142 -6.50 -3.50 18.83
N VAL A 143 -7.45 -4.40 19.08
CA VAL A 143 -7.37 -5.36 20.21
C VAL A 143 -6.24 -6.37 20.01
N ALA A 144 -6.05 -6.88 18.80
CA ALA A 144 -4.96 -7.80 18.49
C ALA A 144 -3.58 -7.13 18.56
N LEU A 145 -3.49 -5.86 18.12
CA LEU A 145 -2.27 -5.06 18.23
C LEU A 145 -1.92 -4.79 19.70
N ASP A 146 -2.89 -4.34 20.50
CA ASP A 146 -2.68 -4.09 21.94
C ASP A 146 -2.23 -5.36 22.69
N ALA A 147 -2.82 -6.50 22.36
CA ALA A 147 -2.42 -7.78 22.93
C ALA A 147 -0.98 -8.16 22.54
N ALA A 148 -0.59 -7.92 21.28
CA ALA A 148 0.76 -8.17 20.79
C ALA A 148 1.81 -7.23 21.43
N ILE A 149 1.49 -5.94 21.53
CA ILE A 149 2.33 -4.94 22.22
C ILE A 149 2.50 -5.34 23.69
N THR A 150 1.41 -5.67 24.39
CA THR A 150 1.46 -6.07 25.79
C THR A 150 2.32 -7.33 25.98
N ALA A 151 2.18 -8.32 25.12
CA ALA A 151 3.01 -9.53 25.15
C ALA A 151 4.50 -9.21 24.88
N ALA A 152 4.79 -8.34 23.92
CA ALA A 152 6.15 -7.91 23.60
C ALA A 152 6.79 -7.11 24.74
N LEU A 153 6.04 -6.21 25.38
CA LEU A 153 6.49 -5.46 26.55
C LEU A 153 6.79 -6.39 27.72
N ASN A 154 5.91 -7.36 28.00
CA ASN A 154 6.13 -8.35 29.06
C ASN A 154 7.37 -9.22 28.80
N ALA A 155 7.56 -9.67 27.54
CA ALA A 155 8.73 -10.45 27.16
C ALA A 155 10.05 -9.65 27.25
N ASN A 156 9.99 -8.34 27.04
CA ASN A 156 11.16 -7.46 27.11
C ASN A 156 11.31 -6.72 28.45
N ALA A 157 10.46 -6.98 29.45
CA ALA A 157 10.45 -6.25 30.71
C ALA A 157 11.82 -6.22 31.41
N VAL A 158 12.54 -7.35 31.40
CA VAL A 158 13.91 -7.43 31.97
C VAL A 158 14.89 -6.52 31.22
N LYS A 159 14.89 -6.58 29.88
CA LYS A 159 15.77 -5.75 29.04
C LYS A 159 15.48 -4.26 29.18
N ILE A 160 14.20 -3.90 29.28
CA ILE A 160 13.75 -2.52 29.50
C ILE A 160 14.27 -2.03 30.85
N ALA A 161 14.13 -2.84 31.91
CA ALA A 161 14.63 -2.51 33.23
C ALA A 161 16.17 -2.40 33.27
N GLU A 162 16.88 -3.30 32.60
CA GLU A 162 18.34 -3.24 32.46
C GLU A 162 18.81 -1.98 31.73
N ALA A 163 18.17 -1.63 30.61
CA ALA A 163 18.47 -0.41 29.86
C ALA A 163 18.19 0.85 30.69
N ALA A 164 17.06 0.88 31.42
CA ALA A 164 16.72 1.97 32.32
C ALA A 164 17.73 2.12 33.47
N ASN A 165 18.13 1.01 34.10
CA ASN A 165 19.14 0.99 35.15
C ASN A 165 20.50 1.47 34.63
N SER A 166 20.92 1.00 33.45
CA SER A 166 22.17 1.43 32.83
C SER A 166 22.18 2.94 32.56
N ALA A 167 21.11 3.47 31.95
CA ALA A 167 20.98 4.90 31.67
C ALA A 167 20.95 5.73 32.96
N GLY A 168 20.23 5.27 33.99
CA GLY A 168 20.19 5.92 35.29
C GLY A 168 21.55 5.97 35.97
N ILE A 169 22.28 4.84 35.99
CA ILE A 169 23.62 4.77 36.56
C ILE A 169 24.59 5.71 35.84
N GLN A 170 24.53 5.74 34.51
CA GLN A 170 25.38 6.62 33.71
C GLN A 170 25.11 8.10 34.02
N ALA A 171 23.84 8.53 34.01
CA ALA A 171 23.47 9.91 34.33
C ALA A 171 23.86 10.31 35.77
N GLY A 172 23.67 9.39 36.73
CA GLY A 172 24.09 9.61 38.12
C GLY A 172 25.60 9.81 38.23
N LYS A 173 26.40 9.00 37.52
CA LYS A 173 27.87 9.15 37.46
C LYS A 173 28.27 10.49 36.84
N GLU A 174 27.71 10.83 35.68
CA GLU A 174 28.00 12.10 35.00
C GLU A 174 27.68 13.31 35.88
N PHE A 175 26.58 13.26 36.63
CA PHE A 175 26.21 14.32 37.58
C PHE A 175 27.23 14.48 38.71
N VAL A 176 27.64 13.37 39.35
CA VAL A 176 28.64 13.40 40.43
C VAL A 176 29.98 13.87 39.90
N ILE A 177 30.41 13.42 38.72
CA ILE A 177 31.66 13.85 38.07
C ILE A 177 31.63 15.37 37.84
N ALA A 178 30.57 15.90 37.23
CA ALA A 178 30.43 17.34 37.02
C ALA A 178 30.39 18.14 38.34
N GLY A 179 29.79 17.56 39.38
CA GLY A 179 29.80 18.11 40.73
C GLY A 179 31.22 18.20 41.30
N LEU A 180 32.01 17.14 41.19
CA LEU A 180 33.40 17.08 41.65
C LEU A 180 34.33 18.01 40.86
N GLU A 181 34.14 18.12 39.55
CA GLU A 181 34.90 19.07 38.72
C GLU A 181 34.64 20.51 39.13
N LYS A 182 33.40 20.86 39.51
CA LYS A 182 33.07 22.18 40.07
C LYS A 182 33.76 22.45 41.41
N LEU A 183 34.12 21.40 42.17
CA LEU A 183 34.94 21.53 43.37
C LEU A 183 36.42 21.69 43.05
N GLY A 184 36.82 21.66 41.78
CA GLY A 184 38.22 21.68 41.36
C GLY A 184 38.91 20.32 41.57
N VAL A 185 38.16 19.21 41.61
CA VAL A 185 38.70 17.86 41.69
C VAL A 185 38.67 17.23 40.30
N SER A 186 39.82 16.85 39.77
CA SER A 186 39.96 16.15 38.49
C SER A 186 40.45 14.70 38.63
N ILE A 187 41.03 14.38 39.79
CA ILE A 187 41.65 13.08 40.09
C ILE A 187 41.25 12.67 41.51
N LEU A 188 40.77 11.44 41.67
CA LEU A 188 40.52 10.79 42.96
C LEU A 188 41.31 9.48 43.01
N ASP A 189 41.99 9.24 44.13
CA ASP A 189 42.79 8.03 44.38
C ASP A 189 43.80 7.70 43.26
N ASN A 190 44.49 8.74 42.75
CA ASN A 190 45.40 8.68 41.60
C ASN A 190 44.77 8.21 40.27
N GLN A 191 43.44 8.21 40.17
CA GLN A 191 42.70 7.89 38.95
C GLN A 191 41.89 9.09 38.46
N SER A 192 41.64 9.17 37.16
CA SER A 192 40.67 10.13 36.63
C SER A 192 39.27 9.82 37.17
N LEU A 193 38.43 10.84 37.30
CA LEU A 193 37.05 10.65 37.79
C LEU A 193 36.28 9.60 36.98
N VAL A 194 36.42 9.62 35.65
CA VAL A 194 35.80 8.64 34.75
C VAL A 194 36.24 7.22 35.10
N SER A 195 37.54 6.98 35.28
CA SER A 195 38.08 5.67 35.68
C SER A 195 37.58 5.25 37.06
N TYR A 196 37.60 6.16 38.03
CA TYR A 196 37.19 5.86 39.41
C TYR A 196 35.73 5.40 39.52
N PHE A 197 34.83 6.02 38.76
CA PHE A 197 33.41 5.65 38.73
C PHE A 197 33.10 4.46 37.81
N THR A 198 34.09 3.86 37.14
CA THR A 198 33.85 2.57 36.46
C THR A 198 33.58 1.45 37.47
N THR A 199 34.39 1.38 38.53
CA THR A 199 34.31 0.37 39.59
C THR A 199 33.52 0.84 40.80
N THR A 200 33.49 2.16 41.04
CA THR A 200 32.86 2.73 42.23
C THR A 200 31.42 3.16 41.95
N PRO A 201 30.43 2.74 42.76
CA PRO A 201 29.07 3.20 42.61
C PRO A 201 28.93 4.67 43.05
N TYR A 202 28.24 5.47 42.25
CA TYR A 202 28.07 6.92 42.50
C TYR A 202 27.18 7.21 43.72
N ASN A 203 26.36 6.26 44.16
CA ASN A 203 25.41 6.42 45.26
C ASN A 203 26.02 6.17 46.65
N THR A 204 27.29 5.74 46.72
CA THR A 204 27.95 5.46 47.99
C THR A 204 28.71 6.69 48.48
N ALA A 205 27.95 7.60 49.11
CA ALA A 205 28.47 8.89 49.57
C ALA A 205 29.71 8.76 50.49
N SER A 206 29.75 7.78 51.39
CA SER A 206 30.86 7.58 52.33
C SER A 206 32.20 7.29 51.65
N VAL A 207 32.19 6.48 50.59
CA VAL A 207 33.38 6.12 49.81
C VAL A 207 33.91 7.34 49.06
N ILE A 208 33.01 8.12 48.45
CA ILE A 208 33.34 9.36 47.75
C ILE A 208 33.91 10.40 48.73
N THR A 209 33.25 10.59 49.89
CA THR A 209 33.71 11.48 50.98
C THR A 209 35.12 11.10 51.44
N THR A 210 35.38 9.82 51.66
CA THR A 210 36.69 9.35 52.12
C THR A 210 37.79 9.63 51.08
N ALA A 211 37.52 9.35 49.81
CA ALA A 211 38.47 9.63 48.72
C ALA A 211 38.72 11.13 48.56
N LEU A 212 37.68 11.95 48.62
CA LEU A 212 37.77 13.40 48.50
C LEU A 212 38.52 14.02 49.68
N TYR A 213 38.26 13.54 50.89
CA TYR A 213 38.96 13.97 52.10
C TYR A 213 40.45 13.65 52.03
N LYS A 214 40.84 12.44 51.59
CA LYS A 214 42.26 12.09 51.39
C LYS A 214 42.94 13.04 50.39
N GLN A 215 42.26 13.35 49.29
CA GLN A 215 42.79 14.24 48.26
C GLN A 215 42.91 15.68 48.77
N HIS A 216 41.88 16.18 49.45
CA HIS A 216 41.90 17.48 50.12
C HIS A 216 43.03 17.56 51.13
N TYR A 217 43.17 16.58 52.02
CA TYR A 217 44.22 16.54 53.03
C TYR A 217 45.62 16.62 52.41
N LYS A 218 45.87 15.83 51.35
CA LYS A 218 47.15 15.81 50.64
C LYS A 218 47.49 17.15 49.98
N ILE A 219 46.49 17.87 49.45
CA ILE A 219 46.70 19.08 48.67
C ILE A 219 46.68 20.34 49.54
N CYS A 220 45.84 20.38 50.57
CA CYS A 220 45.55 21.61 51.32
C CYS A 220 46.38 21.76 52.60
N VAL A 221 46.81 20.64 53.21
CA VAL A 221 47.54 20.62 54.49
C VAL A 221 49.06 20.49 54.29
N TYR A 222 49.50 19.93 53.17
CA TYR A 222 50.91 19.79 52.82
C TYR A 222 51.45 21.09 52.19
N ASP A 223 52.46 21.71 52.81
CA ASP A 223 53.19 22.86 52.24
C ASP A 223 54.47 22.36 51.54
N PRO A 224 54.52 22.38 50.18
CA PRO A 224 55.70 21.96 49.42
C PRO A 224 56.92 22.82 49.70
N SER A 225 56.73 24.08 50.11
CA SER A 225 57.79 25.06 50.29
C SER A 225 58.58 24.84 51.58
N ARG A 226 57.93 24.23 52.58
CA ARG A 226 58.51 23.98 53.92
C ARG A 226 58.71 22.50 54.22
N ASN A 227 58.26 21.62 53.31
CA ASN A 227 58.24 20.17 53.50
C ASN A 227 57.62 19.77 54.86
N LEU A 228 56.57 20.50 55.26
CA LEU A 228 55.96 20.41 56.59
C LEU A 228 54.42 20.37 56.46
N PHE A 229 53.77 19.55 57.27
CA PHE A 229 52.32 19.59 57.42
C PHE A 229 51.94 20.73 58.37
N SER A 230 51.11 21.68 57.91
CA SER A 230 50.71 22.82 58.73
C SER A 230 49.59 22.42 59.70
N PRO A 231 49.77 22.56 61.03
CA PRO A 231 48.72 22.26 62.00
C PRO A 231 47.60 23.32 62.05
N PHE A 232 47.82 24.50 61.45
CA PHE A 232 47.04 25.72 61.68
C PHE A 232 46.11 26.14 60.52
N GLY A 233 45.86 25.26 59.56
CA GLY A 233 44.85 25.46 58.51
C GLY A 233 45.41 25.52 57.09
N ASP A 234 44.50 25.41 56.11
CA ASP A 234 44.80 25.25 54.67
C ASP A 234 45.77 26.32 54.18
N VAL A 235 47.01 25.92 53.90
CA VAL A 235 48.10 26.81 53.43
C VAL A 235 47.89 27.16 51.95
N ASN A 236 47.13 26.33 51.23
CA ASN A 236 46.93 26.38 49.79
C ASN A 236 45.50 26.80 49.38
N ARG A 237 44.90 27.80 50.05
CA ARG A 237 43.53 28.28 49.75
C ARG A 237 43.32 28.77 48.31
N HIS A 238 44.39 29.01 47.55
CA HIS A 238 44.32 29.38 46.14
C HIS A 238 44.01 28.17 45.23
N ILE A 239 44.20 26.93 45.72
CA ILE A 239 43.87 25.72 44.96
C ILE A 239 42.36 25.47 45.00
N GLY A 240 41.80 25.10 43.85
CA GLY A 240 40.36 24.93 43.64
C GLY A 240 39.67 24.06 44.69
N ILE A 241 40.23 22.90 45.02
CA ILE A 241 39.67 21.97 46.02
C ILE A 241 39.64 22.57 47.44
N CYS A 242 40.71 23.26 47.86
CA CYS A 242 40.82 23.83 49.20
C CYS A 242 39.84 25.00 49.39
N ASN A 243 39.74 25.88 48.39
CA ASN A 243 38.80 27.00 48.40
C ASN A 243 37.35 26.50 48.37
N SER A 244 37.06 25.52 47.53
CA SER A 244 35.70 24.99 47.35
C SER A 244 35.20 24.30 48.61
N VAL A 245 36.02 23.44 49.22
CA VAL A 245 35.67 22.76 50.47
C VAL A 245 35.48 23.76 51.61
N LEU A 246 36.31 24.80 51.71
CA LEU A 246 36.15 25.85 52.70
C LEU A 246 34.79 26.56 52.54
N LYS A 247 34.48 27.07 51.35
CA LYS A 247 33.21 27.76 51.05
C LYS A 247 31.99 26.88 51.30
N GLN A 248 32.08 25.59 50.99
CA GLN A 248 30.99 24.66 51.23
C GLN A 248 30.81 24.34 52.71
N THR A 249 31.91 24.19 53.45
CA THR A 249 31.87 23.98 54.89
C THR A 249 31.24 25.18 55.59
N GLU A 250 31.57 26.40 55.14
CA GLU A 250 30.91 27.64 55.59
C GLU A 250 29.41 27.63 55.27
N ALA A 251 29.03 27.26 54.04
CA ALA A 251 27.64 27.22 53.60
C ALA A 251 26.76 26.20 54.37
N VAL A 252 27.33 25.09 54.84
CA VAL A 252 26.62 24.08 55.64
C VAL A 252 26.75 24.30 57.16
N SER A 253 27.55 25.28 57.58
CA SER A 253 27.75 25.62 58.99
C SER A 253 26.57 26.42 59.56
N GLN A 254 26.18 26.08 60.80
CA GLN A 254 25.20 26.89 61.55
C GLN A 254 25.93 28.03 62.26
N SER A 255 25.28 29.19 62.37
CA SER A 255 25.84 30.34 63.10
C SER A 255 26.27 29.91 64.51
N ARG A 256 27.56 30.14 64.83
CA ARG A 256 28.23 29.79 66.09
C ARG A 256 28.48 28.29 66.36
N LYS A 257 28.40 27.41 65.36
CA LYS A 257 28.88 26.01 65.48
C LYS A 257 30.05 25.75 64.52
N TYR A 258 31.17 25.27 65.08
CA TYR A 258 32.29 24.77 64.29
C TYR A 258 31.92 23.41 63.68
N ILE A 259 32.14 23.26 62.37
CA ILE A 259 32.01 22.00 61.64
C ILE A 259 33.40 21.63 61.12
N SER A 260 33.78 20.36 61.26
CA SER A 260 35.06 19.87 60.72
C SER A 260 35.02 19.80 59.18
N HIS A 261 36.16 19.93 58.52
CA HIS A 261 36.23 19.83 57.04
C HIS A 261 35.68 18.49 56.53
N ILE A 262 35.88 17.39 57.27
CA ILE A 262 35.34 16.08 56.89
C ILE A 262 33.81 16.05 56.93
N GLU A 263 33.19 16.65 57.95
CA GLU A 263 31.72 16.74 58.05
C GLU A 263 31.14 17.70 57.00
N GLY A 264 31.86 18.78 56.65
CA GLY A 264 31.49 19.68 55.57
C GLY A 264 31.50 19.00 54.19
N ILE A 265 32.55 18.23 53.91
CA ILE A 265 32.67 17.40 52.70
C ILE A 265 31.55 16.37 52.67
N GLU A 266 31.29 15.68 53.78
CA GLU A 266 30.27 14.64 53.85
C GLU A 266 28.88 15.18 53.47
N LYS A 267 28.46 16.31 54.07
CA LYS A 267 27.17 16.94 53.75
C LYS A 267 27.05 17.36 52.30
N THR A 268 28.15 17.86 51.72
CA THR A 268 28.17 18.25 50.30
C THR A 268 28.06 17.02 49.40
N VAL A 269 28.83 15.97 49.66
CA VAL A 269 28.78 14.73 48.89
C VAL A 269 27.40 14.08 49.01
N GLN A 270 26.80 14.05 50.20
CA GLN A 270 25.42 13.56 50.40
C GLN A 270 24.41 14.36 49.57
N THR A 271 24.54 15.69 49.55
CA THR A 271 23.68 16.57 48.74
C THR A 271 23.90 16.32 47.25
N MET A 272 25.15 16.14 46.82
CA MET A 272 25.48 15.83 45.42
C MET A 272 24.90 14.48 44.98
N VAL A 273 25.04 13.45 45.84
CA VAL A 273 24.49 12.12 45.60
C VAL A 273 22.96 12.15 45.54
N SER A 274 22.29 12.92 46.40
CA SER A 274 20.83 13.02 46.37
C SER A 274 20.32 13.68 45.08
N TYR A 275 20.98 14.74 44.59
CA TYR A 275 20.67 15.31 43.28
C TYR A 275 21.03 14.36 42.12
N ALA A 276 22.12 13.60 42.24
CA ALA A 276 22.48 12.58 41.27
C ALA A 276 21.43 11.46 41.18
N GLU A 277 20.82 11.07 42.31
CA GLU A 277 19.71 10.11 42.31
C GLU A 277 18.47 10.65 41.58
N VAL A 278 18.17 11.94 41.72
CA VAL A 278 17.07 12.57 40.96
C VAL A 278 17.36 12.52 39.47
N SER A 279 18.58 12.87 39.06
CA SER A 279 19.02 12.79 37.67
C SER A 279 18.99 11.35 37.13
N ALA A 280 19.46 10.38 37.91
CA ALA A 280 19.44 8.96 37.58
C ALA A 280 18.01 8.44 37.38
N LYS A 281 17.08 8.79 38.29
CA LYS A 281 15.66 8.41 38.17
C LYS A 281 15.01 9.03 36.93
N ALA A 282 15.34 10.26 36.59
CA ALA A 282 14.84 10.92 35.39
C ALA A 282 15.34 10.20 34.13
N ALA A 283 16.65 9.96 34.02
CA ALA A 283 17.25 9.25 32.89
C ALA A 283 16.72 7.82 32.74
N ALA A 284 16.55 7.09 33.85
CA ALA A 284 15.95 5.75 33.84
C ALA A 284 14.52 5.77 33.29
N LYS A 285 13.68 6.72 33.70
CA LYS A 285 12.31 6.87 33.17
C LYS A 285 12.31 7.22 31.68
N THR A 286 13.21 8.10 31.24
CA THR A 286 13.33 8.45 29.82
C THR A 286 13.75 7.24 28.98
N ALA A 287 14.72 6.45 29.46
CA ALA A 287 15.15 5.23 28.78
C ALA A 287 14.05 4.15 28.77
N GLU A 288 13.31 3.99 29.86
CA GLU A 288 12.16 3.08 29.91
C GLU A 288 11.10 3.47 28.86
N ALA A 289 10.72 4.75 28.81
CA ALA A 289 9.75 5.27 27.85
C ALA A 289 10.22 5.10 26.39
N ALA A 290 11.50 5.40 26.11
CA ALA A 290 12.07 5.25 24.78
C ALA A 290 12.07 3.78 24.31
N ASN A 291 12.40 2.83 25.20
CA ASN A 291 12.38 1.41 24.85
C ASN A 291 10.96 0.89 24.63
N LYS A 292 9.97 1.34 25.43
CA LYS A 292 8.55 0.99 25.21
C LYS A 292 8.08 1.49 23.85
N LEU A 293 8.35 2.74 23.53
CA LEU A 293 7.98 3.35 22.24
C LEU A 293 8.66 2.62 21.06
N ALA A 294 9.93 2.23 21.19
CA ALA A 294 10.62 1.46 20.16
C ALA A 294 9.98 0.08 19.93
N ILE A 295 9.46 -0.57 20.97
CA ILE A 295 8.74 -1.85 20.86
C ILE A 295 7.39 -1.64 20.18
N GLU A 296 6.65 -0.59 20.55
CA GLU A 296 5.37 -0.23 19.91
C GLU A 296 5.56 0.01 18.41
N GLU A 297 6.51 0.86 18.03
CA GLU A 297 6.82 1.13 16.61
C GLU A 297 7.26 -0.13 15.84
N ALA A 298 7.99 -1.03 16.50
CA ALA A 298 8.40 -2.29 15.88
C ALA A 298 7.20 -3.22 15.63
N GLN A 299 6.26 -3.31 16.57
CA GLN A 299 5.04 -4.11 16.41
C GLN A 299 4.14 -3.53 15.31
N GLU A 300 3.97 -2.20 15.25
CA GLU A 300 3.20 -1.54 14.19
C GLU A 300 3.78 -1.85 12.80
N LYS A 301 5.10 -1.72 12.62
CA LYS A 301 5.77 -2.04 11.34
C LYS A 301 5.59 -3.50 10.93
N VAL A 302 5.67 -4.44 11.88
CA VAL A 302 5.40 -5.86 11.61
C VAL A 302 3.96 -6.06 11.16
N MET A 303 3.00 -5.40 11.80
CA MET A 303 1.59 -5.47 11.41
C MET A 303 1.37 -4.88 10.01
N GLU A 304 1.90 -3.70 9.70
CA GLU A 304 1.78 -3.09 8.37
C GLU A 304 2.35 -3.99 7.27
N ALA A 305 3.53 -4.58 7.51
CA ALA A 305 4.17 -5.49 6.57
C ALA A 305 3.31 -6.75 6.32
N THR A 306 2.73 -7.33 7.38
CA THR A 306 1.83 -8.48 7.22
C THR A 306 0.56 -8.11 6.46
N ILE A 307 -0.07 -6.98 6.78
CA ILE A 307 -1.27 -6.49 6.09
C ILE A 307 -0.99 -6.27 4.60
N TYR A 308 0.13 -5.64 4.25
CA TYR A 308 0.52 -5.43 2.85
C TYR A 308 0.68 -6.76 2.09
N ASN A 309 1.31 -7.76 2.68
CA ASN A 309 1.48 -9.09 2.08
C ASN A 309 0.12 -9.79 1.83
N TRP A 310 -0.84 -9.64 2.75
CA TRP A 310 -2.20 -10.16 2.54
C TRP A 310 -2.94 -9.40 1.44
N TYR A 311 -2.85 -8.07 1.38
CA TYR A 311 -3.48 -7.27 0.32
C TYR A 311 -2.93 -7.58 -1.06
N THR A 312 -1.61 -7.77 -1.22
CA THR A 312 -1.03 -8.17 -2.50
C THR A 312 -1.56 -9.52 -2.94
N THR A 313 -1.61 -10.50 -2.01
CA THR A 313 -2.18 -11.82 -2.27
C THR A 313 -3.64 -11.73 -2.73
N ILE A 314 -4.48 -10.96 -2.01
CA ILE A 314 -5.88 -10.75 -2.38
C ILE A 314 -5.99 -10.02 -3.74
N GLY A 315 -5.16 -9.01 -3.98
CA GLY A 315 -5.12 -8.25 -5.22
C GLY A 315 -4.86 -9.13 -6.44
N TYR A 316 -3.91 -10.07 -6.34
CA TYR A 316 -3.65 -11.04 -7.41
C TYR A 316 -4.85 -11.95 -7.68
N THR A 317 -5.57 -12.39 -6.65
CA THR A 317 -6.77 -13.22 -6.84
C THR A 317 -7.89 -12.46 -7.53
N ILE A 318 -8.13 -11.19 -7.17
CA ILE A 318 -9.15 -10.34 -7.80
C ILE A 318 -8.78 -10.06 -9.26
N LEU A 319 -7.51 -9.73 -9.53
CA LEU A 319 -7.02 -9.48 -10.89
C LEU A 319 -7.18 -10.73 -11.78
N ALA A 320 -6.86 -11.91 -11.26
CA ALA A 320 -7.06 -13.17 -11.98
C ALA A 320 -8.54 -13.41 -12.33
N ILE A 321 -9.46 -13.16 -11.38
CA ILE A 321 -10.91 -13.27 -11.63
C ILE A 321 -11.37 -12.29 -12.72
N LEU A 322 -10.90 -11.04 -12.70
CA LEU A 322 -11.25 -10.04 -13.72
C LEU A 322 -10.79 -10.44 -15.12
N ILE A 323 -9.59 -11.01 -15.25
CA ILE A 323 -9.07 -11.51 -16.54
C ILE A 323 -9.95 -12.65 -17.08
N ILE A 324 -10.34 -13.61 -16.22
CA ILE A 324 -11.22 -14.72 -16.62
C ILE A 324 -12.59 -14.19 -17.09
N VAL A 325 -13.18 -13.24 -16.37
CA VAL A 325 -14.45 -12.61 -16.74
C VAL A 325 -14.35 -11.89 -18.08
N LEU A 326 -13.27 -11.13 -18.32
CA LEU A 326 -13.03 -10.47 -19.61
C LEU A 326 -12.93 -11.46 -20.77
N ILE A 327 -12.20 -12.57 -20.60
CA ILE A 327 -12.10 -13.64 -21.61
C ILE A 327 -13.48 -14.22 -21.90
N MET A 328 -14.28 -14.51 -20.87
CA MET A 328 -15.65 -15.01 -21.04
C MET A 328 -16.53 -14.04 -21.81
N ILE A 329 -16.43 -12.73 -21.54
CA ILE A 329 -17.18 -11.69 -22.27
C ILE A 329 -16.76 -11.66 -23.75
N ILE A 330 -15.45 -11.71 -24.05
CA ILE A 330 -14.94 -11.71 -25.44
C ILE A 330 -15.46 -12.94 -26.19
N ILE A 331 -15.33 -14.14 -25.62
CA ILE A 331 -15.83 -15.39 -26.22
C ILE A 331 -17.35 -15.30 -26.44
N TYR A 332 -18.09 -14.81 -25.45
CA TYR A 332 -19.53 -14.62 -25.54
C TYR A 332 -19.91 -13.68 -26.69
N LEU A 333 -19.22 -12.55 -26.83
CA LEU A 333 -19.44 -11.59 -27.92
C LEU A 333 -19.15 -12.20 -29.29
N ILE A 334 -18.07 -12.96 -29.44
CA ILE A 334 -17.72 -13.67 -30.68
C ILE A 334 -18.82 -14.70 -31.04
N LEU A 335 -19.24 -15.52 -30.07
CA LEU A 335 -20.31 -16.51 -30.29
C LEU A 335 -21.64 -15.84 -30.65
N ARG A 336 -22.00 -14.75 -29.96
CA ARG A 336 -23.20 -13.95 -30.25
C ARG A 336 -23.15 -13.35 -31.66
N TYR A 337 -22.01 -12.82 -32.06
CA TYR A 337 -21.78 -12.28 -33.39
C TYR A 337 -21.96 -13.37 -34.47
N ARG A 338 -21.34 -14.55 -34.29
CA ARG A 338 -21.48 -15.69 -35.21
C ARG A 338 -22.92 -16.18 -35.32
N ARG A 339 -23.66 -16.28 -34.21
CA ARG A 339 -25.08 -16.67 -34.21
C ARG A 339 -25.93 -15.66 -34.98
N LYS A 340 -25.78 -14.35 -34.73
CA LYS A 340 -26.49 -13.31 -35.50
C LYS A 340 -26.21 -13.40 -37.00
N LYS A 341 -24.95 -13.59 -37.39
CA LYS A 341 -24.57 -13.75 -38.81
C LYS A 341 -25.24 -14.99 -39.44
N LYS A 342 -25.27 -16.11 -38.72
CA LYS A 342 -25.94 -17.35 -39.19
C LYS A 342 -27.45 -17.14 -39.37
N MET A 343 -28.11 -16.44 -38.45
CA MET A 343 -29.55 -16.16 -38.55
C MET A 343 -29.89 -15.23 -39.73
N LYS A 344 -29.10 -14.18 -39.96
CA LYS A 344 -29.26 -13.30 -41.13
C LYS A 344 -29.14 -14.05 -42.45
N LYS A 345 -28.15 -14.95 -42.57
CA LYS A 345 -27.99 -15.81 -43.75
C LYS A 345 -29.21 -16.71 -43.96
N LYS A 346 -29.69 -17.39 -42.90
CA LYS A 346 -30.88 -18.24 -43.00
C LYS A 346 -32.11 -17.49 -43.50
N ALA A 347 -32.35 -16.27 -42.98
CA ALA A 347 -33.49 -15.45 -43.40
C ALA A 347 -33.43 -15.06 -44.89
N GLN A 348 -32.23 -14.83 -45.44
CA GLN A 348 -32.04 -14.58 -46.86
C GLN A 348 -32.35 -15.82 -47.72
N TYR A 349 -31.87 -17.00 -47.30
CA TYR A 349 -32.17 -18.26 -48.02
C TYR A 349 -33.66 -18.64 -47.98
N THR A 350 -34.36 -18.45 -46.85
CA THR A 350 -35.81 -18.71 -46.79
C THR A 350 -36.63 -17.74 -47.65
N LYS A 351 -36.16 -16.50 -47.85
CA LYS A 351 -36.81 -15.58 -48.79
C LYS A 351 -36.67 -16.03 -50.24
N LEU A 352 -35.48 -16.50 -50.63
CA LEU A 352 -35.20 -16.99 -51.98
C LEU A 352 -35.92 -18.29 -52.34
N LEU A 353 -36.40 -19.06 -51.36
CA LEU A 353 -37.05 -20.36 -51.57
C LEU A 353 -38.58 -20.26 -51.65
N ASN A 354 -39.14 -19.10 -51.29
CA ASN A 354 -40.58 -18.83 -51.27
C ASN A 354 -41.01 -17.90 -52.43
N GLU A 355 -40.07 -17.44 -53.26
CA GLU A 355 -40.31 -16.94 -54.62
C GLU A 355 -40.11 -18.11 -55.60
#